data_AF-A0A4V1V167-F1
#
_entry.id   AF-A0A4V1V167-F1
#
_cell.length_a   1.000
_cell.length_b   1.000
_cell.length_c   1.000
_cell.angle_alpha   90.00
_cell.angle_beta   90.00
_cell.angle_gamma   90.00
#
_symmetry.space_group_name_H-M   'P 1'
#
loop_
_entity.id
_entity.type
_entity.pdbx_description
1 polymer ?
#
loop_
_entity_poly.entity_id
_entity_poly.type
_entity_poly.pdbx_seq_one_letter_code
_entity_poly.pdbx_strand_id
1 'polypeptide(L)'
;MQRSKAFTLIELLVVIAIIAILAAILFPVFAQAKEAAKKTQCLSNTKQVGLAVMQYVGDTDGVYPCGWFGREWWQTFPTAEATGDPNAVSYK
;
A
#
# COMPACT_ATOMS: atom_id res chain seq x y z
N MET A 1 24.54 -16.53 52.91
CA MET A 1 23.40 -17.44 52.71
C MET A 1 22.24 -16.61 52.18
N GLN A 2 22.08 -16.52 50.85
CA GLN A 2 21.03 -15.69 50.26
C GLN A 2 19.68 -16.41 50.36
N ARG A 3 18.73 -15.76 51.04
CA ARG A 3 17.36 -16.24 51.20
C ARG A 3 16.65 -16.09 49.86
N SER A 4 16.39 -17.19 49.16
CA SER A 4 15.53 -17.20 47.97
C SER A 4 14.10 -16.85 48.38
N LYS A 5 13.55 -15.76 47.83
CA LYS A 5 12.13 -15.44 47.98
C LYS A 5 11.32 -16.41 47.12
N ALA A 6 10.49 -17.23 47.74
CA ALA A 6 9.51 -18.05 47.02
C ALA A 6 8.38 -17.13 46.55
N PHE A 7 8.06 -17.18 45.25
CA PHE A 7 6.93 -16.45 44.67
C PHE A 7 5.63 -17.09 45.15
N THR A 8 4.68 -16.27 45.58
CA THR A 8 3.35 -16.79 45.91
C THR A 8 2.56 -17.03 44.63
N LEU A 9 1.75 -18.10 44.58
CA LEU A 9 0.93 -18.42 43.41
C LEU A 9 -0.02 -17.26 43.04
N ILE A 10 -0.49 -16.51 44.04
CA ILE A 10 -1.38 -15.36 43.84
C ILE A 10 -0.70 -14.20 43.13
N GLU A 11 0.58 -13.92 43.42
CA GLU A 11 1.35 -12.87 42.74
C GLU A 11 1.54 -13.17 41.25
N LEU A 12 1.74 -14.44 40.88
CA LEU A 12 1.82 -14.83 39.47
C LEU A 12 0.44 -14.79 38.79
N LEU A 13 -0.60 -15.24 39.49
CA LEU A 13 -1.95 -15.33 38.94
C LEU A 13 -2.55 -13.95 38.64
N VAL A 14 -2.37 -12.97 39.53
CA VAL A 14 -2.90 -11.62 39.30
C VAL A 14 -2.24 -10.94 38.10
N VAL A 15 -0.95 -11.19 37.87
CA VAL A 15 -0.20 -10.58 36.76
C VAL A 15 -0.71 -11.09 35.41
N ILE A 16 -0.86 -12.41 35.26
CA ILE A 16 -1.38 -12.97 34.01
C ILE A 16 -2.83 -12.55 33.76
N ALA A 17 -3.64 -12.36 34.81
CA ALA A 17 -5.01 -11.89 34.69
C ALA A 17 -5.06 -10.45 34.14
N ILE A 18 -4.20 -9.56 34.63
CA ILE A 18 -4.11 -8.18 34.13
C ILE A 18 -3.62 -8.18 32.67
N ILE A 19 -2.58 -8.95 32.34
CA ILE A 19 -2.06 -9.05 30.95
C ILE A 19 -3.14 -9.58 30.00
N ALA A 20 -3.93 -10.58 30.42
CA ALA A 20 -4.99 -11.15 29.60
C ALA A 20 -6.08 -10.12 29.28
N ILE A 21 -6.49 -9.30 30.25
CA ILE A 21 -7.47 -8.23 30.05
C ILE A 21 -6.93 -7.19 29.05
N LEU A 22 -5.68 -6.75 29.22
CA LEU A 22 -5.05 -5.79 28.32
C LEU A 22 -4.91 -6.34 26.89
N ALA A 23 -4.45 -7.59 26.76
CA ALA A 23 -4.27 -8.25 25.48
C ALA A 23 -5.61 -8.46 24.74
N ALA A 24 -6.70 -8.78 25.47
CA ALA A 24 -8.03 -8.95 24.89
C ALA A 24 -8.55 -7.68 24.21
N ILE A 25 -8.19 -6.49 24.71
CA ILE A 25 -8.57 -5.22 24.09
C ILE A 25 -7.56 -4.84 22.99
N LEU A 26 -6.27 -5.11 23.19
CA LEU A 26 -5.22 -4.72 22.26
C LEU A 26 -5.26 -5.52 20.95
N PHE A 27 -5.51 -6.83 21.01
CA PHE A 27 -5.52 -7.71 19.84
C PHE A 27 -6.53 -7.30 18.75
N PRO A 28 -7.82 -7.05 19.05
CA PRO A 28 -8.79 -6.63 18.03
C PRO A 28 -8.50 -5.23 17.47
N VAL A 29 -8.02 -4.31 18.29
CA VAL A 29 -7.69 -2.93 17.87
C VAL A 29 -6.45 -2.92 16.98
N PHE A 30 -5.47 -3.78 17.26
CA PHE A 30 -4.22 -3.86 16.48
C PHE A 30 -4.46 -4.24 15.01
N ALA A 31 -5.39 -5.16 14.73
CA ALA A 31 -5.73 -5.55 13.37
C ALA A 31 -6.29 -4.37 12.55
N GLN A 32 -7.21 -3.60 13.13
CA GLN A 32 -7.80 -2.41 12.50
C GLN A 32 -6.75 -1.31 12.29
N ALA A 33 -5.89 -1.07 13.29
CA ALA A 33 -4.81 -0.08 13.19
C ALA A 33 -3.82 -0.42 12.07
N LYS A 34 -3.48 -1.70 11.88
CA LYS A 34 -2.61 -2.17 10.80
C LYS A 34 -3.21 -1.92 9.41
N GLU A 35 -4.51 -2.19 9.25
CA GLU A 35 -5.21 -1.92 7.99
C GLU A 35 -5.28 -0.42 7.69
N ALA A 36 -5.63 0.39 8.69
CA ALA A 36 -5.62 1.84 8.58
C ALA A 36 -4.23 2.38 8.20
N ALA A 37 -3.15 1.84 8.80
CA ALA A 37 -1.78 2.22 8.47
C ALA A 37 -1.43 1.91 7.01
N LYS A 38 -1.79 0.72 6.51
CA LYS A 38 -1.61 0.35 5.09
C LYS A 38 -2.36 1.28 4.15
N LYS A 39 -3.60 1.62 4.49
CA LYS A 39 -4.42 2.58 3.71
C LYS A 39 -3.75 3.95 3.66
N THR A 40 -3.31 4.47 4.81
CA THR A 40 -2.60 5.75 4.89
C THR A 40 -1.30 5.74 4.09
N GLN A 41 -0.54 4.64 4.14
CA GLN A 41 0.68 4.49 3.34
C GLN A 41 0.38 4.52 1.84
N CYS A 42 -0.64 3.78 1.38
CA CYS A 42 -1.06 3.80 -0.02
C CYS A 42 -1.48 5.20 -0.47
N LEU A 43 -2.32 5.89 0.31
CA LEU A 43 -2.75 7.26 0.04
C LEU A 43 -1.56 8.23 -0.03
N SER A 44 -0.59 8.10 0.88
CA SER A 44 0.63 8.91 0.88
C SER A 44 1.45 8.68 -0.39
N ASN A 45 1.63 7.42 -0.79
CA ASN A 45 2.36 7.08 -2.01
C ASN A 45 1.67 7.65 -3.26
N THR A 46 0.35 7.49 -3.39
CA THR A 46 -0.40 8.05 -4.52
C THR A 46 -0.33 9.57 -4.55
N LYS A 47 -0.43 10.23 -3.39
CA LYS A 47 -0.24 11.69 -3.30
C LYS A 47 1.16 12.09 -3.79
N GLN A 48 2.21 11.38 -3.37
CA GLN A 48 3.58 11.65 -3.81
C GLN A 48 3.75 11.49 -5.32
N VAL A 49 3.18 10.42 -5.92
CA VAL A 49 3.19 10.23 -7.37
C VAL A 49 2.42 11.34 -8.09
N GLY A 50 1.22 11.68 -7.62
CA GLY A 50 0.42 12.76 -8.22
C GLY A 50 1.16 14.10 -8.19
N LEU A 51 1.83 14.43 -7.09
CA LEU A 51 2.67 15.62 -7.00
C LEU A 51 3.84 15.58 -7.99
N ALA A 52 4.52 14.44 -8.11
CA ALA A 52 5.61 14.27 -9.07
C ALA A 52 5.13 14.45 -10.53
N VAL A 53 3.94 13.95 -10.86
CA VAL A 53 3.33 14.15 -12.19
C VAL A 53 3.02 15.63 -12.42
N MET A 54 2.42 16.31 -11.45
CA MET A 54 2.10 17.74 -11.58
C MET A 54 3.36 18.60 -11.73
N GLN A 55 4.44 18.27 -11.01
CA GLN A 55 5.74 18.92 -11.18
C GLN A 55 6.30 18.70 -12.58
N TYR A 56 6.30 17.45 -13.07
CA TYR A 56 6.77 17.11 -14.41
C TYR A 56 6.02 17.87 -15.51
N VAL A 57 4.68 17.92 -15.43
CA VAL A 57 3.82 18.61 -16.42
C VAL A 57 4.11 20.11 -16.44
N GLY A 58 4.34 20.71 -15.26
CA GLY A 58 4.74 22.11 -15.14
C GLY A 58 6.08 22.42 -15.81
N ASP A 59 7.02 21.47 -15.78
CA ASP A 59 8.36 21.62 -16.35
C ASP A 59 8.44 21.25 -17.85
N THR A 60 7.42 20.56 -18.42
CA THR A 60 7.45 20.00 -19.78
C THR A 60 6.35 20.52 -20.70
N ASP A 61 6.02 21.81 -20.61
CA ASP A 61 5.02 22.48 -21.46
C ASP A 61 3.66 21.77 -21.49
N GLY A 62 3.23 21.17 -20.38
CA GLY A 62 1.94 20.50 -20.28
C GLY A 62 1.92 19.03 -20.70
N VAL A 63 3.09 18.43 -20.97
CA VAL A 63 3.18 17.02 -21.38
C VAL A 63 3.16 16.10 -20.16
N TYR A 64 2.27 15.11 -20.14
CA TYR A 64 2.22 14.11 -19.06
C TYR A 64 3.31 13.05 -19.21
N PRO A 65 3.81 12.45 -18.11
CA PRO A 65 4.77 11.36 -18.17
C PRO A 65 4.19 10.16 -18.94
N CYS A 66 4.80 9.76 -20.05
CA CYS A 66 4.43 8.53 -20.74
C CYS A 66 5.05 7.31 -20.03
N GLY A 67 4.26 6.24 -19.83
CA GLY A 67 4.80 4.95 -19.40
C GLY A 67 5.74 4.34 -20.44
N TRP A 68 6.42 3.26 -20.06
CA TRP A 68 7.45 2.60 -20.90
C TRP A 68 6.95 2.08 -22.27
N PHE A 69 5.63 2.05 -22.51
CA PHE A 69 5.04 1.96 -23.86
C PHE A 69 5.19 3.28 -24.65
N GLY A 70 6.37 3.89 -24.58
CA GLY A 70 6.69 5.20 -25.13
C GLY A 70 6.74 5.16 -26.66
N ARG A 71 5.95 6.02 -27.30
CA ARG A 71 5.94 6.46 -28.73
C ARG A 71 5.86 5.41 -29.84
N GLU A 72 6.44 4.22 -29.72
CA GLU A 72 6.54 3.23 -30.79
C GLU A 72 5.24 2.44 -30.99
N TRP A 73 4.44 2.30 -29.92
CA TRP A 73 3.19 1.54 -29.92
C TRP A 73 2.04 2.31 -30.58
N TRP A 74 1.92 3.64 -30.40
CA TRP A 74 0.92 4.46 -31.12
C TRP A 74 1.23 4.61 -32.62
N GLN A 75 2.48 4.37 -33.04
CA GLN A 75 2.88 4.40 -34.44
C GLN A 75 2.66 3.06 -35.17
N THR A 76 2.46 1.96 -34.42
CA THR A 76 2.29 0.60 -34.97
C THR A 76 0.86 0.06 -34.84
N PHE A 77 -0.05 0.72 -34.10
CA PHE A 77 -1.47 0.49 -34.29
C PHE A 77 -1.84 1.01 -35.70
N PRO A 78 -2.28 0.14 -36.63
CA PRO A 78 -2.90 0.65 -37.84
C PRO A 78 -4.10 1.46 -37.36
N THR A 79 -4.12 2.76 -37.65
CA THR A 79 -5.34 3.54 -37.46
C THR A 79 -6.44 2.76 -38.17
N ALA A 80 -7.51 2.44 -37.47
CA ALA A 80 -8.62 1.68 -38.04
C ALA A 80 -9.20 2.34 -39.31
N GLU A 81 -8.84 3.60 -39.57
CA GLU A 81 -9.10 4.35 -40.80
C GLU A 81 -8.35 3.83 -42.04
N ALA A 82 -7.22 3.13 -41.90
CA ALA A 82 -6.42 2.66 -43.04
C ALA A 82 -6.74 1.23 -43.49
N THR A 83 -7.38 0.38 -42.66
CA THR A 83 -7.49 -1.06 -42.93
C THR A 83 -8.93 -1.57 -43.12
N GLY A 84 -9.97 -0.81 -42.75
CA GLY A 84 -11.37 -1.20 -43.00
C GLY A 84 -11.83 -2.52 -42.36
N ASP A 85 -11.01 -3.13 -41.50
CA ASP A 85 -11.26 -4.43 -40.87
C ASP A 85 -11.51 -4.24 -39.36
N PRO A 86 -12.71 -4.58 -38.84
CA PRO A 86 -13.06 -4.44 -37.44
C PRO A 86 -12.33 -5.40 -36.47
N ASN A 87 -11.49 -6.34 -36.95
CA ASN A 87 -10.87 -7.38 -36.11
C ASN A 87 -9.33 -7.38 -36.11
N ALA A 88 -8.67 -6.30 -36.53
CA ALA A 88 -7.21 -6.28 -36.70
C ALA A 88 -6.36 -6.24 -35.41
N VAL A 89 -6.94 -6.52 -34.23
CA VAL A 89 -6.18 -6.51 -32.96
C VAL A 89 -5.55 -7.88 -32.72
N SER A 90 -4.36 -8.08 -33.28
CA SER A 90 -3.56 -9.29 -33.02
C SER A 90 -2.90 -9.19 -31.65
N TYR A 91 -3.37 -9.99 -30.69
CA TYR A 91 -2.73 -10.18 -29.38
C TYR A 91 -1.43 -10.97 -29.52
N LYS A 92 -0.29 -10.27 -29.51
CA LYS A 92 1.00 -10.84 -29.11
C LYS A 92 1.71 -9.88 -28.18
#